data_AF-A0A7C2WVM7-F1
#
_entry.id   AF-A0A7C2WVM7-F1
#
_cell.length_a   1.000
_cell.length_b   1.000
_cell.length_c   1.000
_cell.angle_alpha   90.00
_cell.angle_beta   90.00
_cell.angle_gamma   90.00
#
_symmetry.space_group_name_H-M   'P 1'
#
loop_
_entity.id
_entity.type
_entity.pdbx_description
1 polymer ?
#
loop_
_entity_poly.entity_id
_entity_poly.type
_entity_poly.pdbx_seq_one_letter_code
_entity_poly.pdbx_strand_id
1 'polypeptide(L)'
;AGSTLGLLTLTRPLTALGVFLPFGIHGAYLLLRGEGAARRRLLAVCGLALILSAILLLWQAALTGDPFLNPYTLWWEYDRVGFGQGVGVTESGHNLHWAYENTNFSLRVGRHDLFGWPYLSWLFLPFGVYALRRRLDGWILAFIPLSLILVYGAYWIGSWLFGPRYYYEALPAAAVASAIGVAWFGGWLGEGGGYVRIRRLATTGFVTILIAFNCLFYLPIRLGGMHGLYGISEAYSRPFQGVDLEGALVFVHADRWHRYGNLLILAPPFTESDLLVAWKINPEQDEAVMHEFSDRRIYHYYPDEPYTLYKEKR
;
A
#
# COMPACT_ATOMS: atom_id res chain seq x y z
N ALA A 1 12.88 14.24 8.68
CA ALA A 1 13.40 13.65 7.42
C ALA A 1 13.97 12.27 7.67
N GLY A 2 15.09 12.12 8.39
CA GLY A 2 15.70 10.81 8.68
C GLY A 2 14.75 9.83 9.36
N SER A 3 14.05 10.28 10.41
CA SER A 3 13.04 9.47 11.11
C SER A 3 11.91 9.02 10.20
N THR A 4 11.34 9.94 9.42
CA THR A 4 10.22 9.67 8.51
C THR A 4 10.62 8.65 7.43
N LEU A 5 11.82 8.78 6.87
CA LEU A 5 12.33 7.83 5.88
C LEU A 5 12.58 6.46 6.51
N GLY A 6 13.18 6.41 7.70
CA GLY A 6 13.40 5.16 8.43
C GLY A 6 12.10 4.44 8.79
N LEU A 7 11.09 5.16 9.26
CA LEU A 7 9.74 4.61 9.53
C LEU A 7 9.06 4.13 8.24
N LEU A 8 9.25 4.84 7.13
CA LEU A 8 8.77 4.38 5.83
C LEU A 8 9.48 3.07 5.41
N THR A 9 10.78 2.93 5.65
CA THR A 9 11.49 1.67 5.39
C THR A 9 10.93 0.51 6.21
N LEU A 10 10.62 0.75 7.49
CA LEU A 10 10.09 -0.29 8.39
C LEU A 10 8.71 -0.78 7.98
N THR A 11 7.87 0.11 7.44
CA THR A 11 6.50 -0.22 7.06
C THR A 11 6.37 -0.65 5.60
N ARG A 12 7.15 -0.05 4.70
CA ARG A 12 7.07 -0.21 3.24
C ARG A 12 8.45 -0.04 2.59
N PRO A 13 9.37 -1.02 2.71
CA PRO A 13 10.76 -0.88 2.28
C PRO A 13 10.93 -0.57 0.79
N LEU A 14 10.14 -1.22 -0.07
CA LEU A 14 10.17 -0.95 -1.52
C LEU A 14 9.68 0.46 -1.85
N THR A 15 8.66 0.96 -1.14
CA THR A 15 8.20 2.35 -1.28
C THR A 15 9.26 3.34 -0.83
N ALA A 16 9.94 3.06 0.28
CA ALA A 16 11.01 3.91 0.81
C ALA A 16 12.11 4.12 -0.24
N LEU A 17 12.50 3.07 -0.96
CA LEU A 17 13.43 3.15 -2.08
C LEU A 17 12.94 4.11 -3.17
N GLY A 18 11.69 3.94 -3.62
CA GLY A 18 11.08 4.80 -4.63
C GLY A 18 10.97 6.27 -4.21
N VAL A 19 10.49 6.54 -2.99
CA VAL A 19 10.42 7.92 -2.47
C VAL A 19 11.81 8.52 -2.31
N PHE A 20 12.78 7.76 -1.82
CA PHE A 20 14.13 8.25 -1.55
C PHE A 20 14.90 8.60 -2.83
N LEU A 21 14.76 7.83 -3.91
CA LEU A 21 15.59 7.95 -5.12
C LEU A 21 15.81 9.39 -5.63
N PRO A 22 14.77 10.24 -5.86
CA PRO A 22 15.00 11.63 -6.29
C PRO A 22 15.76 12.48 -5.24
N PHE A 23 15.50 12.27 -3.95
CA PHE A 23 16.23 12.92 -2.88
C PHE A 23 17.65 12.39 -2.72
N GLY A 24 17.88 11.11 -2.99
CA GLY A 24 19.19 10.47 -2.97
C GLY A 24 20.11 11.03 -4.05
N ILE A 25 19.59 11.23 -5.28
CA ILE A 25 20.32 11.88 -6.38
C ILE A 25 20.69 13.31 -6.00
N HIS A 26 19.74 14.10 -5.51
CA HIS A 26 20.00 15.47 -5.07
C HIS A 26 20.94 15.51 -3.84
N GLY A 27 20.80 14.58 -2.91
CA GLY A 27 21.66 14.42 -1.75
C GLY A 27 23.10 14.10 -2.13
N ALA A 28 23.32 13.20 -3.11
CA ALA A 28 24.65 12.90 -3.63
C ALA A 28 25.32 14.15 -4.24
N TYR A 29 24.55 14.96 -4.98
CA TYR A 29 25.04 16.25 -5.46
C TYR A 29 25.47 17.18 -4.31
N LEU A 30 24.65 17.32 -3.27
CA LEU A 30 24.97 18.13 -2.10
C LEU A 30 26.15 17.59 -1.28
N LEU A 31 26.35 16.27 -1.25
CA LEU A 31 27.49 15.66 -0.57
C LEU A 31 28.81 16.01 -1.28
N LEU A 32 28.80 16.01 -2.61
CA LEU A 32 29.98 16.29 -3.44
C LEU A 32 30.27 17.79 -3.56
N ARG A 33 29.22 18.61 -3.76
CA ARG A 33 29.34 20.03 -4.14
C ARG A 33 28.82 21.01 -3.10
N GLY A 34 28.01 20.55 -2.14
CA GLY A 34 27.41 21.42 -1.13
C GLY A 34 28.39 21.87 -0.07
N GLU A 35 27.98 22.86 0.72
CA GLU A 35 28.75 23.41 1.83
C GLU A 35 28.83 22.44 3.02
N GLY A 36 29.84 22.60 3.88
CA GLY A 36 30.06 21.71 5.03
C GLY A 36 28.86 21.60 5.98
N ALA A 37 28.07 22.67 6.15
CA ALA A 37 26.85 22.63 6.94
C ALA A 37 25.77 21.73 6.29
N ALA A 38 25.57 21.83 4.98
CA ALA A 38 24.62 21.00 4.25
C ALA A 38 25.02 19.52 4.29
N ARG A 39 26.31 19.21 4.12
CA ARG A 39 26.84 17.84 4.22
C ARG A 39 26.60 17.23 5.59
N ARG A 40 26.90 17.96 6.67
CA ARG A 40 26.68 17.48 8.05
C ARG A 40 25.20 17.17 8.31
N ARG A 41 24.29 18.04 7.86
CA ARG A 41 22.84 17.81 7.98
C ARG A 41 22.40 16.58 7.17
N LEU A 42 22.91 16.43 5.96
CA LEU A 42 22.62 15.27 5.11
C LEU A 42 23.10 13.97 5.77
N LEU A 43 24.34 13.94 6.28
CA LEU A 43 24.87 12.78 6.99
C LEU A 43 24.05 12.44 8.23
N ALA A 44 23.59 13.44 8.99
CA ALA A 44 22.69 13.21 10.13
C ALA A 44 21.35 12.60 9.70
N VAL A 45 20.76 13.09 8.59
CA VAL A 45 19.51 12.55 8.03
C VAL A 45 19.71 11.10 7.57
N CYS A 46 20.77 10.81 6.82
CA CYS A 46 21.08 9.46 6.34
C CYS A 46 21.40 8.52 7.50
N GLY A 47 22.20 8.95 8.48
CA GLY A 47 22.53 8.15 9.65
C GLY A 47 21.30 7.75 10.45
N LEU A 48 20.37 8.68 10.70
CA LEU A 48 19.13 8.38 11.39
C LEU A 48 18.21 7.44 10.60
N ALA A 49 18.12 7.63 9.27
CA ALA A 49 17.35 6.74 8.41
C ALA A 49 17.94 5.32 8.39
N LEU A 50 19.26 5.18 8.35
CA LEU A 50 19.97 3.90 8.38
C LEU A 50 19.78 3.18 9.72
N ILE A 51 19.93 3.88 10.84
CA ILE A 51 19.71 3.30 12.18
C ILE A 51 18.31 2.71 12.29
N LEU A 52 17.29 3.47 11.88
CA LEU A 52 15.91 2.98 11.92
C LEU A 52 15.67 1.86 10.90
N SER A 53 16.25 1.94 9.71
CA SER A 53 16.11 0.87 8.69
C SER A 53 16.78 -0.44 9.15
N ALA A 54 17.87 -0.37 9.92
CA ALA A 54 18.54 -1.54 10.47
C ALA A 54 17.66 -2.31 11.46
N ILE A 55 16.68 -1.66 12.09
CA ILE A 55 15.69 -2.35 12.95
C ILE A 55 14.91 -3.41 12.15
N LEU A 56 14.67 -3.20 10.86
CA LEU A 56 14.00 -4.18 10.01
C LEU A 56 14.81 -5.48 9.91
N LEU A 57 16.12 -5.36 9.68
CA LEU A 57 17.02 -6.50 9.56
C LEU A 57 17.19 -7.24 10.88
N LEU A 58 17.26 -6.48 11.99
CA LEU A 58 17.30 -7.06 13.34
C LEU A 58 16.02 -7.82 13.67
N TRP A 59 14.86 -7.26 13.32
CA TRP A 59 13.57 -7.93 13.50
C TRP A 59 13.46 -9.18 12.63
N GLN A 60 13.91 -9.12 11.36
CA GLN A 60 13.95 -10.29 10.48
C GLN A 60 14.86 -11.39 11.05
N ALA A 61 16.08 -11.05 11.46
CA ALA A 61 17.00 -12.00 12.09
C ALA A 61 16.41 -12.62 13.37
N ALA A 62 15.72 -11.84 14.20
CA ALA A 62 15.07 -12.34 15.40
C ALA A 62 13.89 -13.27 15.09
N LEU A 63 13.15 -13.01 14.01
CA LEU A 63 11.96 -13.79 13.63
C LEU A 63 12.31 -15.08 12.87
N THR A 64 13.29 -15.02 11.97
CA THR A 64 13.57 -16.10 11.00
C THR A 64 14.94 -16.75 11.18
N GLY A 65 15.82 -16.14 11.99
CA GLY A 65 17.24 -16.51 12.05
C GLY A 65 18.09 -15.93 10.90
N ASP A 66 17.48 -15.27 9.91
CA ASP A 66 18.15 -14.69 8.74
C ASP A 66 17.71 -13.22 8.52
N PRO A 67 18.62 -12.24 8.65
CA PRO A 67 18.31 -10.82 8.45
C PRO A 67 17.87 -10.46 7.03
N PHE A 68 18.05 -11.34 6.04
CA PHE A 68 17.71 -11.09 4.63
C PHE A 68 16.54 -11.93 4.14
N LEU A 69 16.01 -12.84 4.96
CA LEU A 69 14.85 -13.64 4.59
C LEU A 69 13.58 -12.80 4.68
N ASN A 70 12.95 -12.57 3.53
CA ASN A 70 11.67 -11.87 3.46
C ASN A 70 10.53 -12.75 4.04
N PRO A 71 9.87 -12.37 5.14
CA PRO A 71 8.82 -13.22 5.72
C PRO A 71 7.64 -13.47 4.79
N TYR A 72 7.38 -12.59 3.80
CA TYR A 72 6.35 -12.84 2.79
C TYR A 72 6.61 -14.14 2.01
N THR A 73 7.88 -14.49 1.77
CA THR A 73 8.22 -15.72 1.02
C THR A 73 8.03 -17.00 1.82
N LEU A 74 7.84 -16.91 3.14
CA LEU A 74 7.46 -18.05 3.97
C LEU A 74 6.01 -18.47 3.75
N TRP A 75 5.18 -17.54 3.25
CA TRP A 75 3.77 -17.78 2.98
C TRP A 75 3.47 -17.89 1.48
N TRP A 76 4.13 -17.05 0.67
CA TRP A 76 4.04 -17.05 -0.77
C TRP A 76 5.45 -17.06 -1.36
N GLU A 77 5.98 -18.23 -1.72
CA GLU A 77 7.34 -18.37 -2.24
C GLU A 77 7.63 -17.47 -3.46
N TYR A 78 6.59 -17.15 -4.23
CA TYR A 78 6.65 -16.29 -5.40
C TYR A 78 6.64 -14.78 -5.09
N ASP A 79 6.37 -14.35 -3.85
CA ASP A 79 6.27 -12.93 -3.48
C ASP A 79 7.65 -12.27 -3.34
N ARG A 80 8.26 -12.09 -4.51
CA ARG A 80 9.62 -11.58 -4.70
C ARG A 80 9.59 -10.32 -5.55
N VAL A 81 10.57 -9.45 -5.35
CA VAL A 81 10.81 -8.29 -6.21
C VAL A 81 11.76 -8.70 -7.32
N GLY A 82 11.47 -8.37 -8.57
CA GLY A 82 12.33 -8.65 -9.71
C GLY A 82 11.57 -9.27 -10.89
N PHE A 83 12.30 -9.95 -11.77
CA PHE A 83 11.77 -10.54 -12.98
C PHE A 83 12.25 -11.98 -13.13
N GLY A 84 11.48 -12.79 -13.86
CA GLY A 84 11.80 -14.19 -14.15
C GLY A 84 10.80 -15.18 -13.55
N GLN A 85 10.99 -16.46 -13.89
CA GLN A 85 10.17 -17.56 -13.38
C GLN A 85 10.25 -17.63 -11.84
N GLY A 86 9.14 -17.99 -11.20
CA GLY A 86 9.04 -18.02 -9.75
C GLY A 86 8.93 -16.64 -9.08
N VAL A 87 8.85 -15.55 -9.86
CA VAL A 87 8.53 -14.20 -9.35
C VAL A 87 7.11 -13.84 -9.73
N GLY A 88 6.24 -13.71 -8.74
CA GLY A 88 4.82 -13.48 -8.91
C GLY A 88 4.00 -14.74 -9.17
N VAL A 89 2.68 -14.59 -9.07
CA VAL A 89 1.72 -15.71 -9.06
C VAL A 89 1.60 -16.45 -10.41
N THR A 90 2.14 -15.91 -11.49
CA THR A 90 2.03 -16.49 -12.84
C THR A 90 3.15 -17.50 -13.08
N GLU A 91 2.86 -18.62 -13.76
CA GLU A 91 3.87 -19.63 -14.11
C GLU A 91 4.99 -19.07 -15.00
N SER A 92 4.64 -18.13 -15.89
CA SER A 92 5.62 -17.40 -16.72
C SER A 92 6.54 -16.49 -15.90
N GLY A 93 6.17 -16.23 -14.64
CA GLY A 93 6.77 -15.22 -13.78
C GLY A 93 6.49 -13.78 -14.23
N HIS A 94 7.11 -12.84 -13.52
CA HIS A 94 7.04 -11.41 -13.79
C HIS A 94 8.06 -11.02 -14.85
N ASN A 95 7.65 -10.20 -15.83
CA ASN A 95 8.51 -9.72 -16.91
C ASN A 95 8.11 -8.29 -17.30
N LEU A 96 8.81 -7.69 -18.26
CA LEU A 96 8.55 -6.30 -18.68
C LEU A 96 7.13 -6.10 -19.24
N HIS A 97 6.54 -7.13 -19.87
CA HIS A 97 5.15 -7.05 -20.33
C HIS A 97 4.19 -6.96 -19.15
N TRP A 98 4.32 -7.85 -18.16
CA TRP A 98 3.50 -7.80 -16.94
C TRP A 98 3.75 -6.53 -16.11
N ALA A 99 4.98 -6.03 -16.06
CA ALA A 99 5.29 -4.74 -15.42
C ALA A 99 4.53 -3.59 -16.06
N TYR A 100 4.51 -3.54 -17.40
CA TYR A 100 3.75 -2.55 -18.13
C TYR A 100 2.25 -2.70 -17.88
N GLU A 101 1.69 -3.91 -18.00
CA GLU A 101 0.26 -4.14 -17.80
C GLU A 101 -0.20 -3.77 -16.39
N ASN A 102 0.52 -4.22 -15.35
CA ASN A 102 0.23 -3.90 -13.96
C ASN A 102 0.34 -2.40 -13.66
N THR A 103 1.38 -1.75 -14.20
CA THR A 103 1.58 -0.30 -14.06
C THR A 103 0.45 0.45 -14.75
N ASN A 104 0.16 0.13 -16.02
CA ASN A 104 -0.89 0.76 -16.81
C ASN A 104 -2.26 0.60 -16.14
N PHE A 105 -2.58 -0.61 -15.64
CA PHE A 105 -3.80 -0.86 -14.91
C PHE A 105 -3.91 -0.01 -13.64
N SER A 106 -2.85 0.04 -12.83
CA SER A 106 -2.83 0.83 -11.59
C SER A 106 -2.94 2.34 -11.85
N LEU A 107 -2.21 2.83 -12.85
CA LEU A 107 -2.25 4.22 -13.30
C LEU A 107 -3.62 4.58 -13.89
N ARG A 108 -4.24 3.65 -14.61
CA ARG A 108 -5.61 3.79 -15.12
C ARG A 108 -6.60 3.96 -13.98
N VAL A 109 -6.44 3.28 -12.86
CA VAL A 109 -7.27 3.51 -11.67
C VAL A 109 -6.94 4.85 -11.02
N GLY A 110 -5.65 5.18 -10.91
CA GLY A 110 -5.15 6.44 -10.33
C GLY A 110 -5.68 7.71 -11.01
N ARG A 111 -5.93 7.70 -12.33
CA ARG A 111 -6.54 8.85 -13.03
C ARG A 111 -8.00 9.12 -12.64
N HIS A 112 -8.67 8.18 -11.97
CA HIS A 112 -9.99 8.36 -11.39
C HIS A 112 -9.90 8.63 -9.89
N ASP A 113 -9.12 7.82 -9.17
CA ASP A 113 -9.12 7.79 -7.71
C ASP A 113 -8.35 8.96 -7.05
N LEU A 114 -7.42 9.64 -7.75
CA LEU A 114 -6.63 10.72 -7.13
C LEU A 114 -7.51 11.84 -6.55
N PHE A 115 -8.56 12.26 -7.27
CA PHE A 115 -9.53 13.25 -6.76
C PHE A 115 -10.99 12.81 -6.85
N GLY A 116 -11.23 11.57 -7.31
CA GLY A 116 -12.58 11.09 -7.62
C GLY A 116 -13.21 11.77 -8.82
N TRP A 117 -12.38 12.25 -9.76
CA TRP A 117 -12.83 12.88 -11.01
C TRP A 117 -12.63 11.87 -12.14
N PRO A 118 -13.70 11.27 -12.70
CA PRO A 118 -13.57 10.21 -13.70
C PRO A 118 -12.70 10.66 -14.88
N TYR A 119 -11.56 9.99 -15.08
CA TYR A 119 -10.58 10.29 -16.14
C TYR A 119 -9.92 11.68 -16.08
N LEU A 120 -10.35 12.57 -15.18
CA LEU A 120 -9.94 13.97 -15.13
C LEU A 120 -9.03 14.30 -13.95
N SER A 121 -8.75 13.35 -13.05
CA SER A 121 -7.95 13.65 -11.86
C SER A 121 -6.53 14.11 -12.17
N TRP A 122 -6.03 13.82 -13.37
CA TRP A 122 -4.69 14.23 -13.81
C TRP A 122 -4.67 15.50 -14.66
N LEU A 123 -5.82 16.09 -14.94
CA LEU A 123 -5.97 17.24 -15.84
C LEU A 123 -5.03 18.39 -15.48
N PHE A 124 -4.86 18.67 -14.17
CA PHE A 124 -4.05 19.80 -13.72
C PHE A 124 -2.57 19.49 -13.51
N LEU A 125 -2.15 18.22 -13.56
CA LEU A 125 -0.75 17.83 -13.32
C LEU A 125 0.23 18.48 -14.31
N PRO A 126 0.00 18.46 -15.64
CA PRO A 126 0.94 19.06 -16.59
C PRO A 126 1.15 20.56 -16.36
N PHE A 127 0.09 21.30 -16.03
CA PHE A 127 0.16 22.73 -15.72
C PHE A 127 0.95 22.98 -14.44
N GLY A 128 0.79 22.12 -13.43
CA GLY A 128 1.55 22.15 -12.19
C GLY A 128 3.05 21.96 -12.39
N VAL A 129 3.41 20.90 -13.11
CA VAL A 129 4.81 20.60 -13.43
C VAL A 129 5.42 21.74 -14.25
N TYR A 130 4.69 22.28 -15.23
CA TYR A 130 5.15 23.42 -16.01
C TYR A 130 5.37 24.68 -15.15
N ALA A 131 4.44 25.01 -14.26
CA ALA A 131 4.58 26.13 -13.34
C ALA A 131 5.81 25.97 -12.42
N LEU A 132 6.12 24.73 -12.02
CA LEU A 132 7.26 24.36 -11.19
C LEU A 132 8.61 24.28 -11.92
N ARG A 133 8.65 24.29 -13.26
CA ARG A 133 9.87 24.00 -14.08
C ARG A 133 11.13 24.81 -13.74
N ARG A 134 10.97 25.99 -13.12
CA ARG A 134 12.08 26.89 -12.74
C ARG A 134 12.61 26.64 -11.33
N ARG A 135 12.00 25.72 -10.58
CA ARG A 135 12.40 25.42 -9.21
C ARG A 135 12.87 23.98 -9.08
N LEU A 136 14.04 23.80 -8.47
CA LEU A 136 14.65 22.49 -8.27
C LEU A 136 13.79 21.60 -7.36
N ASP A 137 13.21 22.17 -6.31
CA ASP A 137 12.29 21.46 -5.41
C ASP A 137 11.03 20.97 -6.15
N GLY A 138 10.56 21.74 -7.14
CA GLY A 138 9.47 21.35 -8.04
C GLY A 138 9.81 20.11 -8.88
N TRP A 139 11.05 20.01 -9.38
CA TRP A 139 11.51 18.81 -10.09
C TRP A 139 11.62 17.61 -9.16
N ILE A 140 12.20 17.77 -7.96
CA ILE A 140 12.27 16.69 -6.97
C ILE A 140 10.87 16.14 -6.66
N LEU A 141 9.89 17.04 -6.46
CA LEU A 141 8.49 16.67 -6.24
C LEU A 141 7.91 15.88 -7.43
N ALA A 142 8.12 16.36 -8.66
CA ALA A 142 7.62 15.72 -9.88
C ALA A 142 8.26 14.35 -10.16
N PHE A 143 9.48 14.10 -9.66
CA PHE A 143 10.16 12.82 -9.81
C PHE A 143 9.72 11.75 -8.81
N ILE A 144 9.06 12.10 -7.70
CA ILE A 144 8.58 11.10 -6.72
C ILE A 144 7.60 10.09 -7.38
N PRO A 145 6.53 10.52 -8.08
CA PRO A 145 5.65 9.58 -8.78
C PRO A 145 6.39 8.71 -9.81
N LEU A 146 7.30 9.31 -10.58
CA LEU A 146 8.05 8.60 -11.63
C LEU A 146 8.97 7.53 -11.04
N SER A 147 9.63 7.85 -9.93
CA SER A 147 10.49 6.92 -9.22
C SER A 147 9.70 5.76 -8.62
N LEU A 148 8.54 6.02 -8.03
CA LEU A 148 7.66 4.97 -7.53
C LEU A 148 7.15 4.07 -8.67
N ILE A 149 6.78 4.64 -9.82
CA ILE A 149 6.42 3.87 -11.03
C ILE A 149 7.56 2.94 -11.44
N LEU A 150 8.79 3.45 -11.49
CA LEU A 150 9.96 2.67 -11.88
C LEU A 150 10.22 1.51 -10.91
N VAL A 151 10.26 1.80 -9.60
CA VAL A 151 10.56 0.80 -8.56
C VAL A 151 9.46 -0.26 -8.47
N TYR A 152 8.19 0.14 -8.51
CA TYR A 152 7.07 -0.80 -8.48
C TYR A 152 6.84 -1.54 -9.80
N GLY A 153 7.46 -1.09 -10.90
CA GLY A 153 7.51 -1.88 -12.13
C GLY A 153 8.20 -3.24 -11.93
N ALA A 154 9.12 -3.35 -10.96
CA ALA A 154 9.74 -4.61 -10.57
C ALA A 154 8.89 -5.47 -9.62
N TYR A 155 7.71 -4.98 -9.20
CA TYR A 155 6.80 -5.74 -8.35
C TYR A 155 5.69 -6.37 -9.19
N TRP A 156 5.39 -7.63 -8.91
CA TRP A 156 4.66 -8.53 -9.82
C TRP A 156 3.15 -8.29 -9.90
N ILE A 157 2.59 -7.38 -9.10
CA ILE A 157 1.15 -7.19 -8.98
C ILE A 157 0.76 -5.71 -9.12
N GLY A 158 -0.29 -5.45 -9.89
CA GLY A 158 -0.95 -4.15 -9.96
C GLY A 158 -1.82 -3.86 -8.73
N SER A 159 -2.33 -2.62 -8.62
CA SER A 159 -3.23 -2.23 -7.53
C SER A 159 -4.42 -1.43 -8.02
N TRP A 160 -5.59 -1.82 -7.53
CA TRP A 160 -6.85 -1.15 -7.82
C TRP A 160 -7.81 -1.05 -6.64
N LEU A 161 -7.62 -1.82 -5.56
CA LEU A 161 -8.62 -1.93 -4.50
C LEU A 161 -8.91 -0.61 -3.81
N PHE A 162 -7.87 0.02 -3.25
CA PHE A 162 -7.93 1.34 -2.62
C PHE A 162 -7.17 2.36 -3.48
N GLY A 163 -7.51 2.35 -4.77
CA GLY A 163 -6.76 3.05 -5.79
C GLY A 163 -5.35 2.51 -6.01
N PRO A 164 -4.43 3.36 -6.50
CA PRO A 164 -3.07 2.97 -6.82
C PRO A 164 -2.23 2.76 -5.53
N ARG A 165 -2.50 1.73 -4.72
CA ARG A 165 -1.94 1.58 -3.35
C ARG A 165 -0.41 1.62 -3.29
N TYR A 166 0.26 1.15 -4.33
CA TYR A 166 1.72 1.17 -4.46
C TYR A 166 2.27 2.57 -4.74
N TYR A 167 1.44 3.49 -5.18
CA TYR A 167 1.79 4.88 -5.50
C TYR A 167 1.19 5.87 -4.50
N TYR A 168 0.73 5.40 -3.33
CA TYR A 168 0.08 6.24 -2.32
C TYR A 168 0.97 7.42 -1.88
N GLU A 169 2.26 7.18 -1.71
CA GLU A 169 3.25 8.19 -1.31
C GLU A 169 3.52 9.23 -2.42
N ALA A 170 3.08 8.95 -3.65
CA ALA A 170 3.09 9.93 -4.75
C ALA A 170 1.90 10.90 -4.68
N LEU A 171 0.81 10.55 -3.97
CA LEU A 171 -0.43 11.33 -3.98
C LEU A 171 -0.23 12.76 -3.44
N PRO A 172 0.52 13.02 -2.35
CA PRO A 172 0.76 14.39 -1.90
C PRO A 172 1.50 15.22 -2.95
N ALA A 173 2.49 14.64 -3.63
CA ALA A 173 3.23 15.30 -4.70
C ALA A 173 2.33 15.63 -5.89
N ALA A 174 1.50 14.66 -6.32
CA ALA A 174 0.51 14.85 -7.37
C ALA A 174 -0.56 15.89 -6.98
N ALA A 175 -0.99 15.91 -5.71
CA ALA A 175 -1.96 16.87 -5.19
C ALA A 175 -1.40 18.30 -5.20
N VAL A 176 -0.17 18.51 -4.71
CA VAL A 176 0.50 19.81 -4.74
C VAL A 176 0.72 20.27 -6.18
N ALA A 177 1.21 19.40 -7.07
CA ALA A 177 1.37 19.72 -8.48
C ALA A 177 0.02 20.10 -9.11
N SER A 178 -1.04 19.34 -8.86
CA SER A 178 -2.39 19.65 -9.37
C SER A 178 -2.91 20.98 -8.83
N ALA A 179 -2.73 21.28 -7.54
CA ALA A 179 -3.15 22.54 -6.94
C ALA A 179 -2.42 23.74 -7.56
N ILE A 180 -1.11 23.61 -7.79
CA ILE A 180 -0.32 24.60 -8.52
C ILE A 180 -0.81 24.72 -9.97
N GLY A 181 -1.18 23.61 -10.59
CA GLY A 181 -1.77 23.57 -11.93
C GLY A 181 -3.10 24.30 -12.02
N VAL A 182 -3.99 24.11 -11.04
CA VAL A 182 -5.24 24.88 -10.89
C VAL A 182 -4.94 26.37 -10.71
N ALA A 183 -3.98 26.70 -9.84
CA ALA A 183 -3.58 28.08 -9.59
C ALA A 183 -2.99 28.76 -10.85
N TRP A 184 -2.20 28.01 -11.62
CA TRP A 184 -1.65 28.46 -12.90
C TRP A 184 -2.75 28.65 -13.94
N PHE A 185 -3.59 27.63 -14.12
CA PHE A 185 -4.67 27.61 -15.11
C PHE A 185 -5.69 28.73 -14.87
N GLY A 186 -6.06 28.98 -13.61
CA GLY A 186 -6.97 30.08 -13.25
C GLY A 186 -6.32 31.46 -13.25
N GLY A 187 -4.99 31.56 -13.33
CA GLY A 187 -4.31 32.85 -13.40
C GLY A 187 -4.00 33.51 -12.08
N TRP A 188 -3.78 32.72 -11.04
CA TRP A 188 -3.31 33.21 -9.75
C TRP A 188 -1.78 33.31 -9.69
N LEU A 189 -1.06 32.62 -10.58
CA LEU A 189 0.42 32.56 -10.58
C LEU A 189 1.11 33.41 -11.66
N GLY A 190 0.38 34.25 -12.39
CA GLY A 190 0.92 35.07 -13.49
C GLY A 190 0.42 36.50 -13.48
N GLU A 191 0.98 37.34 -14.35
CA GLU A 191 0.62 38.76 -14.46
C GLU A 191 -0.80 38.96 -14.99
N GLY A 192 -1.50 39.93 -14.41
CA GLY A 192 -2.92 40.18 -14.62
C GLY A 192 -3.22 40.68 -16.03
N GLY A 193 -3.84 39.86 -16.87
CA GLY A 193 -4.47 40.29 -18.13
C GLY A 193 -5.96 40.64 -17.94
N GLY A 194 -6.57 41.33 -18.92
CA GLY A 194 -7.97 41.80 -18.85
C GLY A 194 -9.02 40.72 -18.56
N TYR A 195 -8.73 39.45 -18.88
CA TYR A 195 -9.64 38.32 -18.67
C TYR A 195 -9.40 37.51 -17.38
N VAL A 196 -8.50 37.95 -16.50
CA VAL A 196 -8.12 37.17 -15.29
C VAL A 196 -9.31 36.91 -14.37
N ARG A 197 -10.24 37.86 -14.20
CA ARG A 197 -11.42 37.66 -13.36
C ARG A 197 -12.31 36.53 -13.88
N ILE A 198 -12.55 36.49 -15.19
CA ILE A 198 -13.34 35.44 -15.84
C ILE A 198 -12.63 34.09 -15.71
N ARG A 199 -11.32 34.04 -15.97
CA ARG A 199 -10.52 32.81 -15.86
C ARG A 199 -10.54 32.22 -14.45
N ARG A 200 -10.44 33.05 -13.42
CA ARG A 200 -10.55 32.64 -12.01
C ARG A 200 -11.93 32.07 -11.70
N LEU A 201 -13.00 32.79 -12.05
CA LEU A 201 -14.37 32.34 -11.82
C LEU A 201 -14.68 31.03 -12.55
N ALA A 202 -14.28 30.91 -13.82
CA ALA A 202 -14.46 29.70 -14.60
C ALA A 202 -13.69 28.51 -14.00
N THR A 203 -12.45 28.71 -13.58
CA THR A 203 -11.62 27.67 -12.96
C THR A 203 -12.21 27.23 -11.62
N THR A 204 -12.61 28.17 -10.77
CA THR A 204 -13.29 27.89 -9.50
C THR A 204 -14.58 27.11 -9.74
N GLY A 205 -15.45 27.58 -10.63
CA GLY A 205 -16.71 26.91 -10.95
C GLY A 205 -16.49 25.48 -11.47
N PHE A 206 -15.52 25.30 -12.36
CA PHE A 206 -15.18 23.98 -12.88
C PHE A 206 -14.66 23.02 -11.80
N VAL A 207 -13.72 23.46 -10.96
CA VAL A 207 -13.22 22.63 -9.84
C VAL A 207 -14.33 22.32 -8.83
N THR A 208 -15.22 23.28 -8.53
CA THR A 208 -16.38 23.05 -7.68
C THR A 208 -17.32 21.99 -8.26
N ILE A 209 -17.58 22.01 -9.57
CA ILE A 209 -18.38 20.97 -10.23
C ILE A 209 -17.71 19.61 -10.11
N LEU A 210 -16.39 19.52 -10.31
CA LEU A 210 -15.66 18.25 -10.17
C LEU A 210 -15.68 17.70 -8.73
N ILE A 211 -15.54 18.58 -7.73
CA ILE A 211 -15.66 18.20 -6.31
C ILE A 211 -17.08 17.72 -6.01
N ALA A 212 -18.10 18.46 -6.47
CA ALA A 212 -19.50 18.06 -6.29
C ALA A 212 -19.78 16.71 -6.96
N PHE A 213 -19.25 16.48 -8.16
CA PHE A 213 -19.36 15.20 -8.85
C PHE A 213 -18.74 14.06 -8.04
N ASN A 214 -17.55 14.28 -7.45
CA ASN A 214 -16.93 13.30 -6.59
C ASN A 214 -17.84 12.95 -5.40
N CYS A 215 -18.27 13.97 -4.64
CA CYS A 215 -19.09 13.77 -3.44
C CYS A 215 -20.44 13.11 -3.72
N LEU A 216 -21.10 13.46 -4.83
CA LEU A 216 -22.45 13.01 -5.14
C LEU A 216 -22.49 11.67 -5.89
N PHE A 217 -21.48 11.37 -6.70
CA PHE A 217 -21.50 10.20 -7.59
C PHE A 217 -20.31 9.29 -7.41
N TYR A 218 -19.09 9.81 -7.57
CA TYR A 218 -17.90 8.94 -7.59
C TYR A 218 -17.67 8.25 -6.26
N LEU A 219 -17.60 9.02 -5.18
CA LEU A 219 -17.27 8.50 -3.85
C LEU A 219 -18.31 7.48 -3.34
N PRO A 220 -19.64 7.73 -3.42
CA PRO A 220 -20.63 6.73 -3.02
C PRO A 220 -20.53 5.42 -3.81
N ILE A 221 -20.38 5.48 -5.14
CA ILE A 221 -20.24 4.29 -5.98
C ILE A 221 -18.94 3.55 -5.63
N ARG A 222 -17.84 4.29 -5.47
CA ARG A 222 -16.52 3.73 -5.20
C ARG A 222 -16.47 3.05 -3.82
N LEU A 223 -17.03 3.69 -2.79
CA LEU A 223 -17.14 3.12 -1.45
C LEU A 223 -18.12 1.95 -1.41
N GLY A 224 -19.24 2.03 -2.14
CA GLY A 224 -20.18 0.93 -2.27
C GLY A 224 -19.52 -0.34 -2.80
N GLY A 225 -18.62 -0.22 -3.79
CA GLY A 225 -17.84 -1.34 -4.31
C GLY A 225 -16.77 -1.88 -3.35
N MET A 226 -16.43 -1.16 -2.27
CA MET A 226 -15.50 -1.61 -1.22
C MET A 226 -16.23 -2.29 -0.06
N HIS A 227 -17.55 -2.12 0.05
CA HIS A 227 -18.35 -2.75 1.09
C HIS A 227 -18.43 -4.27 0.85
N GLY A 228 -18.06 -5.08 1.86
CA GLY A 228 -18.04 -6.54 1.72
C GLY A 228 -16.97 -7.07 0.77
N LEU A 229 -15.93 -6.29 0.47
CA LEU A 229 -14.85 -6.70 -0.44
C LEU A 229 -14.20 -8.00 0.04
N TYR A 230 -13.96 -8.94 -0.87
CA TYR A 230 -13.53 -10.33 -0.57
C TYR A 230 -14.50 -11.13 0.30
N GLY A 231 -15.76 -10.71 0.40
CA GLY A 231 -16.73 -11.32 1.30
C GLY A 231 -16.40 -11.03 2.77
N ILE A 232 -15.55 -10.07 3.10
CA ILE A 232 -15.25 -9.73 4.50
C ILE A 232 -16.46 -8.98 5.07
N SER A 233 -17.16 -9.58 6.02
CA SER A 233 -18.30 -8.97 6.70
C SER A 233 -18.53 -9.57 8.08
N GLU A 234 -19.26 -8.85 8.93
CA GLU A 234 -19.69 -9.32 10.25
C GLU A 234 -20.52 -10.62 10.17
N ALA A 235 -21.13 -10.93 9.03
CA ALA A 235 -21.90 -12.17 8.87
C ALA A 235 -21.08 -13.43 9.17
N TYR A 236 -19.75 -13.39 8.97
CA TYR A 236 -18.84 -14.52 9.23
C TYR A 236 -18.51 -14.72 10.72
N SER A 237 -18.73 -13.73 11.59
CA SER A 237 -18.57 -13.91 13.04
C SER A 237 -19.82 -14.46 13.71
N ARG A 238 -21.00 -14.31 13.08
CA ARG A 238 -22.29 -14.78 13.61
C ARG A 238 -22.31 -16.24 14.08
N PRO A 239 -21.68 -17.20 13.39
CA PRO A 239 -21.74 -18.59 13.84
C PRO A 239 -21.00 -18.86 15.14
N PHE A 240 -20.10 -17.96 15.55
CA PHE A 240 -19.35 -18.04 16.79
C PHE A 240 -20.04 -17.24 17.91
N GLN A 241 -21.10 -16.48 17.62
CA GLN A 241 -21.85 -15.74 18.63
C GLN A 241 -22.61 -16.71 19.55
N GLY A 242 -22.35 -16.63 20.85
CA GLY A 242 -22.98 -17.49 21.85
C GLY A 242 -22.38 -18.90 21.96
N VAL A 243 -21.30 -19.19 21.24
CA VAL A 243 -20.50 -20.41 21.42
C VAL A 243 -19.42 -20.16 22.47
N ASP A 244 -19.32 -21.04 23.46
CA ASP A 244 -18.20 -21.03 24.40
C ASP A 244 -16.92 -21.55 23.71
N LEU A 245 -16.00 -20.63 23.45
CA LEU A 245 -14.71 -20.87 22.79
C LEU A 245 -13.51 -20.64 23.74
N GLU A 246 -13.76 -20.58 25.05
CA GLU A 246 -12.68 -20.36 26.02
C GLU A 246 -11.67 -21.52 25.99
N GLY A 247 -10.37 -21.22 25.86
CA GLY A 247 -9.34 -22.24 25.70
C GLY A 247 -9.51 -23.11 24.46
N ALA A 248 -10.13 -22.60 23.38
CA ALA A 248 -10.33 -23.33 22.13
C ALA A 248 -9.21 -23.08 21.11
N LEU A 249 -8.93 -24.08 20.29
CA LEU A 249 -8.15 -23.99 19.06
C LEU A 249 -9.05 -24.38 17.88
N VAL A 250 -9.39 -23.41 17.04
CA VAL A 250 -10.27 -23.61 15.88
C VAL A 250 -9.43 -23.70 14.60
N PHE A 251 -9.39 -24.88 13.99
CA PHE A 251 -8.82 -25.09 12.66
C PHE A 251 -9.82 -24.75 11.57
N VAL A 252 -9.48 -23.76 10.75
CA VAL A 252 -10.29 -23.30 9.63
C VAL A 252 -9.89 -24.05 8.37
N HIS A 253 -10.80 -24.88 7.87
CA HIS A 253 -10.65 -25.64 6.62
C HIS A 253 -11.13 -24.79 5.45
N ALA A 254 -10.22 -24.03 4.85
CA ALA A 254 -10.55 -23.17 3.72
C ALA A 254 -9.47 -23.20 2.65
N ASP A 255 -9.87 -23.29 1.38
CA ASP A 255 -8.94 -23.23 0.24
C ASP A 255 -8.34 -21.84 0.04
N ARG A 256 -8.99 -20.79 0.57
CA ARG A 256 -8.59 -19.40 0.36
C ARG A 256 -8.37 -18.68 1.68
N TRP A 257 -7.24 -17.98 1.76
CA TRP A 257 -6.78 -17.28 2.97
C TRP A 257 -7.80 -16.30 3.56
N HIS A 258 -8.61 -15.61 2.73
CA HIS A 258 -9.53 -14.58 3.22
C HIS A 258 -10.70 -15.17 4.04
N ARG A 259 -11.07 -16.44 3.81
CA ARG A 259 -12.09 -17.12 4.63
C ARG A 259 -11.57 -17.37 6.06
N TYR A 260 -10.28 -17.68 6.21
CA TYR A 260 -9.60 -17.72 7.49
C TYR A 260 -9.38 -16.30 8.05
N GLY A 261 -8.89 -15.37 7.24
CA GLY A 261 -8.61 -13.99 7.63
C GLY A 261 -9.82 -13.26 8.23
N ASN A 262 -11.03 -13.57 7.77
CA ASN A 262 -12.29 -13.06 8.34
C ASN A 262 -12.48 -13.39 9.81
N LEU A 263 -11.92 -14.51 10.27
CA LEU A 263 -12.12 -15.02 11.63
C LEU A 263 -11.04 -14.50 12.59
N LEU A 264 -10.00 -13.84 12.10
CA LEU A 264 -8.99 -13.21 12.95
C LEU A 264 -9.57 -12.10 13.83
N ILE A 265 -10.75 -11.56 13.49
CA ILE A 265 -11.46 -10.58 14.33
C ILE A 265 -11.99 -11.19 15.64
N LEU A 266 -12.08 -12.53 15.71
CA LEU A 266 -12.55 -13.24 16.91
C LEU A 266 -11.49 -13.28 18.01
N ALA A 267 -10.22 -13.05 17.68
CA ALA A 267 -9.11 -13.03 18.62
C ALA A 267 -8.50 -11.63 18.70
N PRO A 268 -8.15 -11.13 19.90
CA PRO A 268 -7.48 -9.85 20.04
C PRO A 268 -6.10 -9.89 19.36
N PRO A 269 -5.70 -8.83 18.62
CA PRO A 269 -4.38 -8.78 18.04
C PRO A 269 -3.32 -8.50 19.11
N PHE A 270 -2.17 -9.17 19.01
CA PHE A 270 -0.95 -8.92 19.80
C PHE A 270 -1.03 -9.19 21.31
N THR A 271 -2.09 -9.82 21.80
CA THR A 271 -2.19 -10.30 23.18
C THR A 271 -2.42 -11.80 23.21
N GLU A 272 -2.10 -12.43 24.33
CA GLU A 272 -2.54 -13.80 24.57
C GLU A 272 -4.08 -13.85 24.48
N SER A 273 -4.58 -14.90 23.83
CA SER A 273 -6.00 -15.10 23.55
C SER A 273 -6.40 -16.50 24.00
N ASP A 274 -7.54 -16.58 24.68
CA ASP A 274 -8.14 -17.86 25.07
C ASP A 274 -8.68 -18.61 23.84
N LEU A 275 -9.00 -17.89 22.76
CA LEU A 275 -9.32 -18.46 21.45
C LEU A 275 -8.13 -18.34 20.51
N LEU A 276 -7.65 -19.47 19.99
CA LEU A 276 -6.72 -19.53 18.88
C LEU A 276 -7.44 -19.95 17.61
N VAL A 277 -7.11 -19.30 16.49
CA VAL A 277 -7.63 -19.65 15.17
C VAL A 277 -6.44 -20.00 14.29
N ALA A 278 -6.45 -21.21 13.75
CA ALA A 278 -5.40 -21.71 12.87
C ALA A 278 -5.96 -21.94 11.45
N TRP A 279 -5.17 -21.63 10.42
CA TRP A 279 -5.51 -22.01 9.06
C TRP A 279 -4.96 -23.40 8.78
N LYS A 280 -5.81 -24.28 8.23
CA LYS A 280 -5.36 -25.59 7.76
C LYS A 280 -4.32 -25.40 6.64
N ILE A 281 -3.13 -25.95 6.80
CA ILE A 281 -2.08 -25.92 5.77
C ILE A 281 -1.88 -27.32 5.21
N ASN A 282 -1.25 -28.21 5.98
CA ASN A 282 -1.00 -29.59 5.62
C ASN A 282 -1.09 -30.50 6.86
N PRO A 283 -1.32 -31.82 6.69
CA PRO A 283 -1.54 -32.73 7.81
C PRO A 283 -0.42 -32.71 8.87
N GLU A 284 0.85 -32.64 8.45
CA GLU A 284 2.01 -32.67 9.35
C GLU A 284 2.09 -31.40 10.22
N GLN A 285 1.92 -30.22 9.62
CA GLN A 285 1.89 -28.96 10.35
C GLN A 285 0.66 -28.84 11.23
N ASP A 286 -0.50 -29.27 10.74
CA ASP A 286 -1.73 -29.26 11.53
C ASP A 286 -1.57 -30.14 12.78
N GLU A 287 -0.96 -31.34 12.65
CA GLU A 287 -0.66 -32.24 13.77
C GLU A 287 0.34 -31.65 14.74
N ALA A 288 1.41 -31.02 14.26
CA ALA A 288 2.37 -30.34 15.12
C ALA A 288 1.71 -29.22 15.96
N VAL A 289 0.82 -28.42 15.35
CA VAL A 289 0.06 -27.38 16.06
C VAL A 289 -0.92 -27.99 17.07
N MET A 290 -1.62 -29.07 16.72
CA MET A 290 -2.52 -29.77 17.64
C MET A 290 -1.77 -30.36 18.84
N HIS A 291 -0.55 -30.86 18.63
CA HIS A 291 0.29 -31.39 19.70
C HIS A 291 0.80 -30.29 20.64
N GLU A 292 1.28 -29.18 20.08
CA GLU A 292 1.77 -28.01 20.84
C GLU A 292 0.68 -27.40 21.73
N PHE A 293 -0.55 -27.33 21.21
CA PHE A 293 -1.71 -26.79 21.92
C PHE A 293 -2.68 -27.90 22.38
N SER A 294 -2.13 -29.01 22.87
CA SER A 294 -2.90 -30.18 23.31
C SER A 294 -3.74 -29.95 24.57
N ASP A 295 -3.48 -28.87 25.29
CA ASP A 295 -4.25 -28.38 26.43
C ASP A 295 -5.58 -27.70 26.03
N ARG A 296 -5.77 -27.41 24.73
CA ARG A 296 -6.93 -26.67 24.21
C ARG A 296 -8.00 -27.58 23.64
N ARG A 297 -9.25 -27.09 23.66
CA ARG A 297 -10.39 -27.73 22.98
C ARG A 297 -10.25 -27.55 21.46
N ILE A 298 -9.95 -28.62 20.74
CA ILE A 298 -9.78 -28.59 19.29
C ILE A 298 -11.14 -28.63 18.59
N TYR A 299 -11.36 -27.68 17.67
CA TYR A 299 -12.51 -27.66 16.78
C TYR A 299 -12.06 -27.52 15.32
N HIS A 300 -12.83 -28.11 14.42
CA HIS A 300 -12.69 -27.99 12.98
C HIS A 300 -13.89 -27.22 12.41
N TYR A 301 -13.58 -26.12 11.74
CA TYR A 301 -14.56 -25.21 11.15
C TYR A 301 -14.45 -25.26 9.62
N TYR A 302 -15.60 -25.46 8.95
CA TYR A 302 -15.72 -25.48 7.50
C TYR A 302 -16.59 -24.30 7.08
N PRO A 303 -16.08 -23.29 6.35
CA PRO A 303 -16.85 -22.12 5.96
C PRO A 303 -18.09 -22.40 5.11
N ASP A 304 -18.18 -23.58 4.48
CA ASP A 304 -19.35 -24.00 3.71
C ASP A 304 -20.49 -24.56 4.59
N GLU A 305 -20.19 -24.83 5.87
CA GLU A 305 -21.14 -25.26 6.91
C GLU A 305 -20.99 -24.35 8.14
N PRO A 306 -21.27 -23.04 8.00
CA PRO A 306 -20.77 -22.04 8.93
C PRO A 306 -21.31 -22.20 10.35
N TYR A 307 -22.47 -22.82 10.57
CA TYR A 307 -23.08 -22.95 11.89
C TYR A 307 -22.69 -24.23 12.65
N THR A 308 -21.71 -24.98 12.15
CA THR A 308 -21.28 -26.24 12.77
C THR A 308 -19.79 -26.20 13.10
N LEU A 309 -19.45 -26.50 14.35
CA LEU A 309 -18.08 -26.76 14.79
C LEU A 309 -17.93 -28.26 15.07
N TYR A 310 -17.01 -28.89 14.35
CA TYR A 310 -16.75 -30.32 14.47
C TYR A 310 -15.64 -30.56 15.48
N LYS A 311 -15.74 -31.62 16.30
CA LYS A 311 -14.65 -32.04 17.19
C LYS A 311 -13.60 -32.92 16.49
N GLU A 312 -13.99 -33.49 15.35
CA GLU A 312 -13.15 -34.35 14.52
C GLU A 312 -13.16 -33.83 13.07
N LYS A 313 -12.14 -34.17 12.28
CA LYS A 313 -12.10 -33.82 10.86
C LYS A 313 -13.20 -34.58 10.11
N ARG A 314 -13.83 -33.91 9.14
CA ARG A 314 -14.75 -34.52 8.17
C ARG A 314 -14.00 -35.40 7.17
#